data_AF-A0A8D8TMJ5-F1
#
_entry.id   AF-A0A8D8TMJ5-F1
#
_cell.length_a   1.000
_cell.length_b   1.000
_cell.length_c   1.000
_cell.angle_alpha   90.00
_cell.angle_beta   90.00
_cell.angle_gamma   90.00
#
_symmetry.space_group_name_H-M   'P 1'
#
loop_
_entity.id
_entity.type
_entity.pdbx_description
1 polymer ?
#
loop_
_entity_poly.entity_id
_entity_poly.type
_entity_poly.pdbx_seq_one_letter_code
_entity_poly.pdbx_strand_id
1 'polypeptide(L)'
;MSFNPSDKKNILYLFDRPNEPLSLIKGDDLKVRFSVPADYLPDRYKPLADDLDNRFSTPNKIPVKHLSNLPDLNQAFSLERRESFSLFIPQHRACATNLINAFMKQPTFEDFQGLCVYCRDRCNPYMFIYALSVAILHRPDCKDIPLPSFAEVLPEKFMDKGVFVRMREESNLVEQGSRMPLEIPKDYSASDLDEEHRVAYFREDVGINLHHWHWHLVYPFEGPLNIVNKDRRGELFYYMHQQVLARYNAERLSNKLLRTKKFNNLREPIPEAYFSKLDNSNASRTWPPRFKNVTLSDLNRDRERFRFELADLDRWRDRILQAIQTGSVTTPKETRVPLDINKGIDILGNMVESSNLSINKQLYGELHNFGHLAIAFCHDPDNRYLENFAVMGDSTTAMRDPIFYRWHENINDIFIVYKDTLPGYTIPELSFKDVRIKNVELSAPGIPMNEFSTFWQQSDINLSRGLDFTPRGPIYARFTHLQHAPFTVKINVENSTGQRLRGTVRIFLAPKFDERNAQMSFREQKNLFIELDRFVVDCK
;
A
#
# COMPACT_ATOMS: atom_id res chain seq x y z
N MET A 1 -19.41 -27.82 0.27
CA MET A 1 -20.25 -26.63 0.02
C MET A 1 -20.98 -26.82 -1.30
N SER A 2 -22.28 -26.50 -1.37
CA SER A 2 -22.99 -26.44 -2.66
C SER A 2 -22.66 -25.13 -3.37
N PHE A 3 -22.41 -25.19 -4.68
CA PHE A 3 -22.16 -24.01 -5.49
C PHE A 3 -23.47 -23.24 -5.72
N ASN A 4 -23.47 -21.94 -5.40
CA ASN A 4 -24.58 -21.04 -5.70
C ASN A 4 -24.16 -20.07 -6.82
N PRO A 5 -24.71 -20.18 -8.05
CA PRO A 5 -24.33 -19.33 -9.17
C PRO A 5 -24.70 -17.86 -8.97
N SER A 6 -25.70 -17.56 -8.13
CA SER A 6 -26.20 -16.21 -7.86
C SER A 6 -25.49 -15.52 -6.69
N ASP A 7 -24.52 -16.16 -6.04
CA ASP A 7 -23.75 -15.53 -4.97
C ASP A 7 -22.85 -14.42 -5.55
N LYS A 8 -23.02 -13.19 -5.05
CA LYS A 8 -22.19 -12.05 -5.46
C LYS A 8 -20.70 -12.27 -5.17
N LYS A 9 -20.36 -13.10 -4.17
CA LYS A 9 -18.97 -13.49 -3.87
C LYS A 9 -18.29 -14.24 -5.01
N ASN A 10 -19.05 -14.76 -5.98
CA ASN A 10 -18.48 -15.35 -7.21
C ASN A 10 -17.62 -14.37 -8.01
N ILE A 11 -17.80 -13.04 -7.85
CA ILE A 11 -16.90 -12.05 -8.46
C ILE A 11 -15.45 -12.21 -7.97
N LEU A 12 -15.23 -12.78 -6.79
CA LEU A 12 -13.90 -12.98 -6.22
C LEU A 12 -13.05 -13.98 -7.03
N TYR A 13 -13.67 -14.83 -7.86
CA TYR A 13 -12.93 -15.70 -8.79
C TYR A 13 -12.21 -14.92 -9.89
N LEU A 14 -12.50 -13.63 -10.08
CA LEU A 14 -11.73 -12.76 -10.97
C LEU A 14 -10.32 -12.44 -10.42
N PHE A 15 -10.11 -12.60 -9.11
CA PHE A 15 -8.79 -12.49 -8.45
C PHE A 15 -7.99 -13.79 -8.49
N ASP A 16 -8.60 -14.90 -8.87
CA ASP A 16 -7.91 -16.17 -8.99
C ASP A 16 -7.12 -16.23 -10.31
N ARG A 17 -5.84 -16.60 -10.22
CA ARG A 17 -4.91 -16.77 -11.33
C ARG A 17 -4.98 -15.59 -12.32
N PRO A 18 -4.47 -14.40 -11.94
CA PRO A 18 -4.66 -13.16 -12.69
C PRO A 18 -4.18 -13.22 -14.14
N ASN A 19 -3.19 -14.07 -14.46
CA ASN A 19 -2.72 -14.22 -15.84
C ASN A 19 -3.43 -15.32 -16.63
N GLU A 20 -4.13 -16.25 -15.98
CA GLU A 20 -4.91 -17.27 -16.66
C GLU A 20 -6.21 -16.70 -17.23
N PRO A 21 -6.53 -16.94 -18.52
CA PRO A 21 -7.80 -16.50 -19.12
C PRO A 21 -9.03 -17.01 -18.36
N LEU A 22 -10.15 -16.27 -18.43
CA LEU A 22 -11.42 -16.67 -17.80
C LEU A 22 -12.07 -17.88 -18.44
N SER A 23 -11.63 -18.28 -19.63
CA SER A 23 -12.02 -19.54 -20.25
C SER A 23 -11.50 -20.76 -19.49
N LEU A 24 -10.51 -20.62 -18.59
CA LEU A 24 -10.03 -21.70 -17.73
C LEU A 24 -10.80 -21.74 -16.40
N ILE A 25 -10.87 -22.93 -15.80
CA ILE A 25 -11.43 -23.17 -14.47
C ILE A 25 -10.75 -22.27 -13.42
N LYS A 26 -11.55 -21.76 -12.47
CA LYS A 26 -11.14 -20.90 -11.35
C LYS A 26 -11.46 -21.54 -10.00
N GLY A 27 -10.63 -21.22 -9.02
CA GLY A 27 -10.69 -21.75 -7.66
C GLY A 27 -10.24 -23.20 -7.54
N ASP A 28 -9.78 -23.57 -6.33
CA ASP A 28 -9.31 -24.93 -6.04
C ASP A 28 -10.48 -25.89 -5.71
N ASP A 29 -11.46 -25.43 -4.91
CA ASP A 29 -12.48 -26.31 -4.32
C ASP A 29 -13.66 -26.60 -5.27
N LEU A 30 -14.35 -25.54 -5.71
CA LEU A 30 -15.60 -25.67 -6.48
C LEU A 30 -15.35 -25.76 -7.99
N LYS A 31 -14.11 -25.59 -8.46
CA LYS A 31 -13.73 -25.65 -9.87
C LYS A 31 -14.74 -24.93 -10.77
N VAL A 32 -14.90 -23.64 -10.55
CA VAL A 32 -15.94 -22.83 -11.21
C VAL A 32 -15.47 -22.29 -12.54
N ARG A 33 -16.40 -21.85 -13.38
CA ARG A 33 -16.08 -21.14 -14.62
C ARG A 33 -17.11 -20.07 -14.92
N PHE A 34 -16.68 -18.94 -15.44
CA PHE A 34 -17.61 -17.93 -15.96
C PHE A 34 -18.15 -18.37 -17.32
N SER A 35 -19.45 -18.20 -17.55
CA SER A 35 -20.08 -18.38 -18.86
C SER A 35 -19.71 -17.20 -19.77
N VAL A 36 -18.44 -17.11 -20.17
CA VAL A 36 -17.90 -15.99 -20.95
C VAL A 36 -18.51 -15.99 -22.36
N PRO A 37 -19.16 -14.89 -22.80
CA PRO A 37 -19.63 -14.77 -24.18
C PRO A 37 -18.48 -14.92 -25.20
N ALA A 38 -18.74 -15.55 -26.35
CA ALA A 38 -17.69 -15.84 -27.33
C ALA A 38 -17.00 -14.56 -27.87
N ASP A 39 -17.75 -13.47 -28.03
CA ASP A 39 -17.23 -12.16 -28.43
C ASP A 39 -16.39 -11.48 -27.33
N TYR A 40 -16.53 -11.92 -26.08
CA TYR A 40 -15.71 -11.48 -24.95
C TYR A 40 -14.39 -12.23 -24.86
N LEU A 41 -14.15 -13.28 -25.63
CA LEU A 41 -12.82 -13.88 -25.70
C LEU A 41 -11.84 -12.94 -26.41
N PRO A 42 -10.56 -12.87 -25.98
CA PRO A 42 -9.52 -12.22 -26.77
C PRO A 42 -9.44 -12.81 -28.18
N ASP A 43 -9.07 -12.00 -29.18
CA ASP A 43 -9.11 -12.41 -30.60
C ASP A 43 -8.34 -13.70 -30.90
N ARG A 44 -7.22 -13.93 -30.19
CA ARG A 44 -6.45 -15.17 -30.28
C ARG A 44 -7.25 -16.44 -29.93
N TYR A 45 -8.20 -16.32 -29.01
CA TYR A 45 -8.96 -17.44 -28.44
C TYR A 45 -10.38 -17.56 -29.00
N LYS A 46 -10.90 -16.53 -29.70
CA LYS A 46 -12.23 -16.60 -30.36
C LYS A 46 -12.39 -17.82 -31.28
N PRO A 47 -11.41 -18.18 -32.14
CA PRO A 47 -11.55 -19.36 -33.00
C PRO A 47 -11.52 -20.70 -32.24
N LEU A 48 -11.13 -20.68 -30.96
CA LEU A 48 -11.00 -21.86 -30.10
C LEU A 48 -12.10 -21.91 -29.03
N ALA A 49 -13.15 -21.09 -29.14
CA ALA A 49 -14.19 -20.98 -28.11
C ALA A 49 -14.78 -22.35 -27.74
N ASP A 50 -15.20 -23.12 -28.74
CA ASP A 50 -15.81 -24.44 -28.55
C ASP A 50 -14.82 -25.47 -27.98
N ASP A 51 -13.56 -25.45 -28.42
CA ASP A 51 -12.51 -26.35 -27.90
C ASP A 51 -12.20 -26.05 -26.43
N LEU A 52 -12.03 -24.78 -26.08
CA LEU A 52 -11.82 -24.34 -24.71
C LEU A 52 -13.03 -24.66 -23.83
N ASP A 53 -14.25 -24.52 -24.38
CA ASP A 53 -15.48 -24.85 -23.68
C ASP A 53 -15.58 -26.34 -23.33
N ASN A 54 -15.23 -27.21 -24.28
CA ASN A 54 -15.25 -28.65 -24.10
C ASN A 54 -14.14 -29.11 -23.15
N ARG A 55 -12.90 -28.63 -23.38
CA ARG A 55 -11.71 -29.06 -22.64
C ARG A 55 -11.75 -28.65 -21.16
N PHE A 56 -12.28 -27.46 -20.86
CA PHE A 56 -12.33 -26.90 -19.51
C PHE A 56 -13.78 -26.82 -18.98
N SER A 57 -14.62 -27.79 -19.36
CA SER A 57 -16.00 -27.86 -18.89
C SER A 57 -16.10 -28.14 -17.38
N THR A 58 -17.12 -27.56 -16.75
CA THR A 58 -17.45 -27.78 -15.34
C THR A 58 -18.96 -27.61 -15.15
N PRO A 59 -19.60 -28.35 -14.22
CA PRO A 59 -21.00 -28.12 -13.86
C PRO A 59 -21.21 -26.77 -13.15
N ASN A 60 -20.16 -26.23 -12.51
CA ASN A 60 -20.27 -25.01 -11.71
C ASN A 60 -19.99 -23.77 -12.57
N LYS A 61 -21.05 -23.25 -13.21
CA LYS A 61 -20.97 -22.08 -14.09
C LYS A 61 -21.53 -20.82 -13.43
N ILE A 62 -20.77 -19.73 -13.48
CA ILE A 62 -21.21 -18.39 -13.07
C ILE A 62 -21.82 -17.71 -14.31
N PRO A 63 -23.12 -17.40 -14.31
CA PRO A 63 -23.76 -16.74 -15.43
C PRO A 63 -23.19 -15.32 -15.60
N VAL A 64 -22.93 -14.91 -16.84
CA VAL A 64 -22.42 -13.58 -17.18
C VAL A 64 -23.45 -12.86 -18.02
N LYS A 65 -23.87 -11.67 -17.60
CA LYS A 65 -24.74 -10.81 -18.40
C LYS A 65 -23.94 -10.25 -19.57
N HIS A 66 -24.36 -10.54 -20.80
CA HIS A 66 -23.83 -9.90 -22.00
C HIS A 66 -24.29 -8.44 -22.05
N LEU A 67 -23.34 -7.52 -22.23
CA LEU A 67 -23.62 -6.09 -22.32
C LEU A 67 -23.84 -5.68 -23.77
N SER A 68 -25.01 -5.11 -24.06
CA SER A 68 -25.35 -4.60 -25.40
C SER A 68 -24.53 -3.38 -25.81
N ASN A 69 -24.07 -2.58 -24.84
CA ASN A 69 -23.24 -1.39 -25.07
C ASN A 69 -22.05 -1.41 -24.10
N LEU A 70 -20.83 -1.39 -24.66
CA LEU A 70 -19.60 -1.30 -23.88
C LEU A 70 -19.18 0.17 -23.70
N PRO A 71 -18.70 0.57 -22.51
CA PRO A 71 -18.15 1.91 -22.31
C PRO A 71 -16.83 2.08 -23.07
N ASP A 72 -16.40 3.33 -23.27
CA ASP A 72 -15.08 3.63 -23.83
C ASP A 72 -13.96 3.23 -22.85
N LEU A 73 -13.19 2.23 -23.26
CA LEU A 73 -12.08 1.64 -22.53
C LEU A 73 -10.74 1.80 -23.26
N ASN A 74 -10.67 2.62 -24.32
CA ASN A 74 -9.47 2.77 -25.12
C ASN A 74 -8.26 3.19 -24.29
N GLN A 75 -8.47 4.06 -23.29
CA GLN A 75 -7.41 4.48 -22.39
C GLN A 75 -6.96 3.33 -21.47
N ALA A 76 -7.88 2.60 -20.84
CA ALA A 76 -7.54 1.43 -20.03
C ALA A 76 -6.79 0.35 -20.85
N PHE A 77 -7.18 0.15 -22.11
CA PHE A 77 -6.53 -0.81 -23.01
C PHE A 77 -5.21 -0.32 -23.61
N SER A 78 -4.83 0.95 -23.39
CA SER A 78 -3.55 1.48 -23.85
C SER A 78 -2.35 1.02 -23.03
N LEU A 79 -2.58 0.51 -21.81
CA LEU A 79 -1.55 -0.17 -21.01
C LEU A 79 -1.53 -1.65 -21.40
N GLU A 80 -0.41 -2.12 -21.93
CA GLU A 80 -0.35 -3.49 -22.45
C GLU A 80 -0.48 -4.53 -21.34
N ARG A 81 -1.04 -5.68 -21.71
CA ARG A 81 -1.33 -6.76 -20.76
C ARG A 81 -0.09 -7.25 -20.00
N ARG A 82 1.08 -7.25 -20.66
CA ARG A 82 2.35 -7.77 -20.13
C ARG A 82 3.31 -6.65 -19.66
N GLU A 83 2.80 -5.45 -19.43
CA GLU A 83 3.61 -4.35 -18.89
C GLU A 83 3.58 -4.30 -17.35
N SER A 84 4.55 -3.58 -16.79
CA SER A 84 4.58 -3.24 -15.37
C SER A 84 3.55 -2.15 -15.08
N PHE A 85 2.89 -2.22 -13.93
CA PHE A 85 1.87 -1.24 -13.52
C PHE A 85 2.28 -0.54 -12.23
N SER A 86 2.13 0.78 -12.20
CA SER A 86 2.46 1.63 -11.06
C SER A 86 1.51 2.81 -11.00
N LEU A 87 0.97 3.10 -9.82
CA LEU A 87 0.19 4.31 -9.61
C LEU A 87 1.05 5.57 -9.54
N PHE A 88 2.38 5.50 -9.41
CA PHE A 88 3.20 6.70 -9.45
C PHE A 88 3.35 7.25 -10.87
N ILE A 89 3.17 6.43 -11.90
CA ILE A 89 3.25 6.84 -13.30
C ILE A 89 1.92 7.49 -13.75
N PRO A 90 1.92 8.76 -14.21
CA PRO A 90 0.69 9.48 -14.56
C PRO A 90 -0.19 8.76 -15.60
N GLN A 91 0.41 8.21 -16.66
CA GLN A 91 -0.34 7.48 -17.69
C GLN A 91 -1.06 6.26 -17.10
N HIS A 92 -0.39 5.49 -16.24
CA HIS A 92 -0.96 4.30 -15.61
C HIS A 92 -2.12 4.66 -14.69
N ARG A 93 -2.03 5.76 -13.94
CA ARG A 93 -3.15 6.29 -13.14
C ARG A 93 -4.35 6.64 -13.99
N ALA A 94 -4.13 7.29 -15.13
CA ALA A 94 -5.21 7.66 -16.03
C ALA A 94 -5.90 6.41 -16.61
N CYS A 95 -5.14 5.36 -16.96
CA CYS A 95 -5.67 4.07 -17.39
C CYS A 95 -6.53 3.41 -16.28
N ALA A 96 -6.01 3.36 -15.05
CA ALA A 96 -6.74 2.81 -13.91
C ALA A 96 -8.02 3.62 -13.61
N THR A 97 -7.94 4.96 -13.69
CA THR A 97 -9.08 5.86 -13.45
C THR A 97 -10.17 5.68 -14.51
N ASN A 98 -9.81 5.50 -15.78
CA ASN A 98 -10.77 5.17 -16.84
C ASN A 98 -11.51 3.85 -16.52
N LEU A 99 -10.78 2.81 -16.13
CA LEU A 99 -11.36 1.51 -15.79
C LEU A 99 -12.25 1.56 -14.54
N ILE A 100 -11.81 2.23 -13.48
CA ILE A 100 -12.59 2.42 -12.24
C ILE A 100 -13.89 3.18 -12.55
N ASN A 101 -13.82 4.26 -13.33
CA ASN A 101 -15.02 5.00 -13.73
C ASN A 101 -16.01 4.12 -14.49
N ALA A 102 -15.53 3.28 -15.40
CA ALA A 102 -16.38 2.36 -16.16
C ALA A 102 -17.10 1.35 -15.24
N PHE A 103 -16.39 0.79 -14.27
CA PHE A 103 -16.94 -0.13 -13.26
C PHE A 103 -17.94 0.53 -12.32
N MET A 104 -17.63 1.73 -11.83
CA MET A 104 -18.49 2.47 -10.88
C MET A 104 -19.80 2.95 -11.53
N LYS A 105 -19.80 3.19 -12.85
CA LYS A 105 -20.98 3.64 -13.61
C LYS A 105 -21.96 2.52 -13.96
N GLN A 106 -21.61 1.25 -13.74
CA GLN A 106 -22.53 0.15 -14.06
C GLN A 106 -23.75 0.16 -13.13
N PRO A 107 -24.98 0.09 -13.68
CA PRO A 107 -26.20 0.35 -12.93
C PRO A 107 -26.56 -0.78 -11.97
N THR A 108 -26.24 -2.03 -12.32
CA THR A 108 -26.48 -3.22 -11.50
C THR A 108 -25.20 -3.99 -11.23
N PHE A 109 -25.26 -4.91 -10.26
CA PHE A 109 -24.15 -5.81 -9.96
C PHE A 109 -23.85 -6.73 -11.14
N GLU A 110 -24.89 -7.19 -11.85
CA GLU A 110 -24.76 -8.08 -13.00
C GLU A 110 -24.12 -7.37 -14.20
N ASP A 111 -24.44 -6.08 -14.41
CA ASP A 111 -23.77 -5.25 -15.42
C ASP A 111 -22.30 -5.02 -15.07
N PHE A 112 -22.02 -4.76 -13.78
CA PHE A 112 -20.67 -4.64 -13.26
C PHE A 112 -19.87 -5.93 -13.47
N GLN A 113 -20.41 -7.09 -13.09
CA GLN A 113 -19.76 -8.38 -13.29
C GLN A 113 -19.52 -8.67 -14.77
N GLY A 114 -20.50 -8.40 -15.65
CA GLY A 114 -20.37 -8.53 -17.09
C GLY A 114 -19.21 -7.72 -17.65
N LEU A 115 -19.08 -6.46 -17.22
CA LEU A 115 -17.98 -5.59 -17.64
C LEU A 115 -16.64 -6.07 -17.09
N CYS A 116 -16.57 -6.52 -15.83
CA CYS A 116 -15.34 -7.06 -15.28
C CYS A 116 -14.86 -8.30 -16.03
N VAL A 117 -15.77 -9.20 -16.43
CA VAL A 117 -15.46 -10.37 -17.26
C VAL A 117 -14.92 -9.95 -18.62
N TYR A 118 -15.52 -8.94 -19.26
CA TYR A 118 -15.02 -8.38 -20.52
C TYR A 118 -13.59 -7.83 -20.41
N CYS A 119 -13.32 -7.07 -19.34
CA CYS A 119 -12.05 -6.38 -19.15
C CYS A 119 -10.90 -7.32 -18.72
N ARG A 120 -11.18 -8.36 -17.93
CA ARG A 120 -10.13 -9.14 -17.23
C ARG A 120 -9.04 -9.70 -18.13
N ASP A 121 -9.40 -10.24 -19.29
CA ASP A 121 -8.43 -10.87 -20.19
C ASP A 121 -7.81 -9.89 -21.19
N ARG A 122 -8.26 -8.63 -21.21
CA ARG A 122 -7.80 -7.55 -22.11
C ARG A 122 -6.90 -6.54 -21.40
N CYS A 123 -7.24 -6.18 -20.17
CA CYS A 123 -6.47 -5.23 -19.38
C CYS A 123 -5.18 -5.85 -18.83
N ASN A 124 -4.23 -4.99 -18.51
CA ASN A 124 -3.13 -5.34 -17.60
C ASN A 124 -3.69 -5.95 -16.29
N PRO A 125 -3.24 -7.13 -15.86
CA PRO A 125 -3.83 -7.85 -14.73
C PRO A 125 -3.63 -7.11 -13.41
N TYR A 126 -2.50 -6.43 -13.21
CA TYR A 126 -2.26 -5.66 -11.99
C TYR A 126 -3.17 -4.44 -11.90
N MET A 127 -3.33 -3.72 -13.02
CA MET A 127 -4.28 -2.61 -13.12
C MET A 127 -5.72 -3.08 -12.93
N PHE A 128 -6.09 -4.21 -13.53
CA PHE A 128 -7.43 -4.78 -13.40
C PHE A 128 -7.75 -5.15 -11.95
N ILE A 129 -6.84 -5.84 -11.26
CA ILE A 129 -7.02 -6.21 -9.85
C ILE A 129 -7.14 -4.96 -8.97
N TYR A 130 -6.31 -3.94 -9.20
CA TYR A 130 -6.44 -2.65 -8.51
C TYR A 130 -7.81 -2.01 -8.73
N ALA A 131 -8.23 -1.87 -9.99
CA ALA A 131 -9.50 -1.23 -10.34
C ALA A 131 -10.71 -2.00 -9.82
N LEU A 132 -10.67 -3.34 -9.87
CA LEU A 132 -11.70 -4.22 -9.33
C LEU A 132 -11.81 -4.08 -7.80
N SER A 133 -10.67 -4.08 -7.09
CA SER A 133 -10.64 -3.86 -5.64
C SER A 133 -11.23 -2.52 -5.25
N VAL A 134 -10.86 -1.43 -5.95
CA VAL A 134 -11.43 -0.11 -5.71
C VAL A 134 -12.95 -0.13 -5.96
N ALA A 135 -13.41 -0.73 -7.05
CA ALA A 135 -14.84 -0.79 -7.36
C ALA A 135 -15.62 -1.56 -6.28
N ILE A 136 -15.16 -2.74 -5.86
CA ILE A 136 -15.80 -3.55 -4.82
C ILE A 136 -15.91 -2.77 -3.50
N LEU A 137 -14.86 -2.05 -3.09
CA LEU A 137 -14.85 -1.29 -1.84
C LEU A 137 -15.82 -0.10 -1.83
N HIS A 138 -16.17 0.46 -3.00
CA HIS A 138 -16.92 1.70 -3.09
C HIS A 138 -18.34 1.54 -3.64
N ARG A 139 -18.64 0.42 -4.31
CA ARG A 139 -19.99 0.16 -4.81
C ARG A 139 -20.95 -0.23 -3.67
N PRO A 140 -22.13 0.42 -3.55
CA PRO A 140 -23.10 0.10 -2.49
C PRO A 140 -23.60 -1.35 -2.50
N ASP A 141 -23.62 -1.99 -3.67
CA ASP A 141 -24.11 -3.35 -3.88
C ASP A 141 -23.05 -4.45 -3.67
N CYS A 142 -21.84 -4.07 -3.23
CA CYS A 142 -20.67 -4.93 -3.00
C CYS A 142 -20.16 -4.94 -1.55
N LYS A 143 -20.86 -4.26 -0.61
CA LYS A 143 -20.40 -4.06 0.79
C LYS A 143 -20.03 -5.33 1.55
N ASP A 144 -20.69 -6.45 1.25
CA ASP A 144 -20.48 -7.73 1.95
C ASP A 144 -19.49 -8.67 1.22
N ILE A 145 -18.74 -8.16 0.24
CA ILE A 145 -17.76 -8.92 -0.54
C ILE A 145 -16.37 -8.71 0.08
N PRO A 146 -15.81 -9.70 0.79
CA PRO A 146 -14.48 -9.58 1.38
C PRO A 146 -13.40 -9.74 0.30
N LEU A 147 -12.57 -8.71 0.12
CA LEU A 147 -11.44 -8.82 -0.81
C LEU A 147 -10.46 -9.89 -0.33
N PRO A 148 -9.93 -10.73 -1.23
CA PRO A 148 -8.86 -11.66 -0.90
C PRO A 148 -7.59 -10.91 -0.53
N SER A 149 -6.74 -11.54 0.31
CA SER A 149 -5.43 -10.98 0.63
C SER A 149 -4.60 -10.80 -0.65
N PHE A 150 -4.04 -9.62 -0.84
CA PHE A 150 -3.23 -9.32 -2.01
C PHE A 150 -1.94 -10.14 -2.06
N ALA A 151 -1.45 -10.61 -0.91
CA ALA A 151 -0.32 -11.54 -0.84
C ALA A 151 -0.65 -12.95 -1.37
N GLU A 152 -1.94 -13.31 -1.43
CA GLU A 152 -2.38 -14.56 -2.08
C GLU A 152 -2.66 -14.36 -3.57
N VAL A 153 -3.04 -13.14 -3.98
CA VAL A 153 -3.38 -12.82 -5.37
C VAL A 153 -2.13 -12.51 -6.20
N LEU A 154 -1.24 -11.66 -5.71
CA LEU A 154 0.03 -11.25 -6.33
C LEU A 154 1.22 -11.55 -5.40
N PRO A 155 1.48 -12.82 -5.08
CA PRO A 155 2.50 -13.21 -4.10
C PRO A 155 3.91 -12.74 -4.47
N GLU A 156 4.21 -12.57 -5.77
CA GLU A 156 5.53 -12.16 -6.27
C GLU A 156 5.96 -10.77 -5.81
N LYS A 157 5.02 -9.94 -5.34
CA LYS A 157 5.31 -8.63 -4.76
C LYS A 157 5.76 -8.70 -3.30
N PHE A 158 5.60 -9.85 -2.65
CA PHE A 158 5.79 -9.99 -1.20
C PHE A 158 6.97 -10.89 -0.80
N MET A 159 7.45 -11.74 -1.70
CA MET A 159 8.30 -12.86 -1.36
C MET A 159 9.45 -13.02 -2.34
N ASP A 160 10.57 -13.58 -1.87
CA ASP A 160 11.75 -13.87 -2.69
C ASP A 160 11.39 -14.65 -3.95
N LYS A 161 11.92 -14.23 -5.11
CA LYS A 161 11.65 -14.88 -6.39
C LYS A 161 12.05 -16.37 -6.42
N GLY A 162 13.04 -16.76 -5.62
CA GLY A 162 13.52 -18.13 -5.51
C GLY A 162 12.46 -19.10 -4.96
N VAL A 163 11.50 -18.63 -4.17
CA VAL A 163 10.42 -19.49 -3.64
C VAL A 163 9.49 -19.99 -4.74
N PHE A 164 9.26 -19.19 -5.79
CA PHE A 164 8.30 -19.52 -6.86
C PHE A 164 8.78 -20.66 -7.77
N VAL A 165 10.09 -20.83 -7.94
CA VAL A 165 10.64 -21.98 -8.67
C VAL A 165 10.36 -23.27 -7.90
N ARG A 166 10.68 -23.28 -6.59
CA ARG A 166 10.42 -24.41 -5.70
C ARG A 166 8.93 -24.72 -5.58
N MET A 167 8.08 -23.69 -5.61
CA MET A 167 6.62 -23.88 -5.61
C MET A 167 6.12 -24.54 -6.89
N ARG A 168 6.67 -24.19 -8.04
CA ARG A 168 6.35 -24.87 -9.30
C ARG A 168 6.78 -26.32 -9.27
N GLU A 169 7.96 -26.62 -8.75
CA GLU A 169 8.44 -27.99 -8.55
C GLU A 169 7.50 -28.79 -7.63
N GLU A 170 7.24 -28.28 -6.43
CA GLU A 170 6.36 -28.90 -5.43
C GLU A 170 4.95 -29.15 -5.99
N SER A 171 4.37 -28.16 -6.68
CA SER A 171 3.01 -28.28 -7.23
C SER A 171 2.89 -29.31 -8.35
N ASN A 172 3.96 -29.57 -9.11
CA ASN A 172 3.95 -30.53 -10.21
C ASN A 172 4.39 -31.94 -9.80
N LEU A 173 5.27 -32.08 -8.80
CA LEU A 173 5.83 -33.37 -8.41
C LEU A 173 5.12 -34.01 -7.22
N VAL A 174 4.55 -33.20 -6.32
CA VAL A 174 4.01 -33.68 -5.04
C VAL A 174 2.49 -33.63 -5.02
N GLU A 175 1.87 -34.75 -4.63
CA GLU A 175 0.43 -34.85 -4.43
C GLU A 175 -0.05 -33.83 -3.38
N GLN A 176 -1.22 -33.23 -3.60
CA GLN A 176 -1.73 -32.09 -2.81
C GLN A 176 -1.71 -32.32 -1.29
N GLY A 177 -2.08 -33.52 -0.83
CA GLY A 177 -2.12 -33.85 0.60
C GLY A 177 -0.75 -34.06 1.26
N SER A 178 0.31 -34.15 0.46
CA SER A 178 1.68 -34.42 0.91
C SER A 178 2.60 -33.21 0.77
N ARG A 179 2.08 -32.09 0.27
CA ARG A 179 2.87 -30.86 0.07
C ARG A 179 3.29 -30.26 1.39
N MET A 180 4.55 -29.84 1.48
CA MET A 180 5.07 -29.17 2.67
C MET A 180 5.14 -27.64 2.47
N PRO A 181 4.92 -26.84 3.54
CA PRO A 181 5.16 -25.41 3.46
C PRO A 181 6.62 -25.09 3.10
N LEU A 182 6.82 -24.26 2.09
CA LEU A 182 8.14 -23.85 1.62
C LEU A 182 8.61 -22.63 2.40
N GLU A 183 9.72 -22.79 3.11
CA GLU A 183 10.27 -21.72 3.95
C GLU A 183 10.91 -20.61 3.10
N ILE A 184 10.55 -19.37 3.46
CA ILE A 184 11.14 -18.13 2.97
C ILE A 184 12.22 -17.73 3.96
N PRO A 185 13.49 -17.64 3.53
CA PRO A 185 14.57 -17.20 4.40
C PRO A 185 14.30 -15.79 4.93
N LYS A 186 14.63 -15.53 6.20
CA LYS A 186 14.66 -14.16 6.73
C LYS A 186 15.69 -13.31 5.98
N ASP A 187 16.85 -13.89 5.70
CA ASP A 187 17.99 -13.22 5.11
C ASP A 187 18.06 -13.56 3.62
N TYR A 188 17.29 -12.85 2.80
CA TYR A 188 17.26 -13.04 1.35
C TYR A 188 17.68 -11.78 0.57
N SER A 189 17.33 -10.59 1.05
CA SER A 189 17.68 -9.33 0.39
C SER A 189 19.14 -8.93 0.61
N ALA A 190 19.65 -9.13 1.83
CA ALA A 190 21.03 -8.94 2.24
C ALA A 190 21.42 -9.91 3.38
N SER A 191 22.63 -9.78 3.90
CA SER A 191 23.11 -10.43 5.14
C SER A 191 23.44 -9.36 6.17
N ASP A 192 23.74 -9.75 7.41
CA ASP A 192 24.15 -8.84 8.50
C ASP A 192 25.42 -8.00 8.21
N LEU A 193 26.12 -8.27 7.11
CA LEU A 193 27.19 -7.41 6.60
C LEU A 193 26.68 -6.03 6.15
N ASP A 194 25.40 -5.93 5.78
CA ASP A 194 24.72 -4.64 5.56
C ASP A 194 23.98 -4.25 6.85
N GLU A 195 24.33 -3.11 7.44
CA GLU A 195 23.73 -2.67 8.70
C GLU A 195 22.24 -2.39 8.60
N GLU A 196 21.75 -1.97 7.42
CA GLU A 196 20.33 -1.74 7.18
C GLU A 196 19.54 -3.05 7.15
N HIS A 197 20.20 -4.21 6.98
CA HIS A 197 19.57 -5.53 7.04
C HIS A 197 19.02 -5.87 8.43
N ARG A 198 19.55 -5.28 9.50
CA ARG A 198 19.07 -5.52 10.88
C ARG A 198 17.58 -5.21 11.06
N VAL A 199 17.05 -4.26 10.30
CA VAL A 199 15.63 -3.88 10.33
C VAL A 199 14.84 -4.39 9.12
N ALA A 200 15.39 -5.37 8.38
CA ALA A 200 14.67 -6.00 7.26
C ALA A 200 13.36 -6.65 7.71
N TYR A 201 13.29 -7.19 8.93
CA TYR A 201 12.05 -7.74 9.50
C TYR A 201 10.91 -6.74 9.60
N PHE A 202 11.19 -5.43 9.61
CA PHE A 202 10.18 -4.39 9.57
C PHE A 202 9.90 -3.97 8.12
N ARG A 203 10.95 -3.72 7.34
CA ARG A 203 10.85 -3.23 5.95
C ARG A 203 10.15 -4.24 5.03
N GLU A 204 10.46 -5.51 5.21
CA GLU A 204 10.09 -6.60 4.30
C GLU A 204 8.95 -7.48 4.84
N ASP A 205 8.37 -7.10 5.99
CA ASP A 205 7.21 -7.77 6.55
C ASP A 205 6.01 -7.72 5.58
N VAL A 206 5.36 -8.88 5.43
CA VAL A 206 4.20 -9.02 4.53
C VAL A 206 3.04 -8.17 5.03
N GLY A 207 2.80 -8.14 6.35
CA GLY A 207 1.70 -7.39 6.97
C GLY A 207 1.86 -5.86 6.83
N ILE A 208 3.07 -5.33 7.05
CA ILE A 208 3.37 -3.90 6.91
C ILE A 208 3.20 -3.44 5.45
N ASN A 209 3.73 -4.21 4.49
CA ASN A 209 3.58 -3.88 3.07
C ASN A 209 2.11 -4.04 2.60
N LEU A 210 1.38 -5.04 3.11
CA LEU A 210 -0.06 -5.14 2.89
C LEU A 210 -0.80 -3.93 3.46
N HIS A 211 -0.49 -3.50 4.68
CA HIS A 211 -1.11 -2.33 5.29
C HIS A 211 -0.92 -1.09 4.41
N HIS A 212 0.31 -0.83 3.96
CA HIS A 212 0.62 0.33 3.12
C HIS A 212 -0.12 0.29 1.79
N TRP A 213 -0.17 -0.87 1.12
CA TRP A 213 -0.95 -1.04 -0.10
C TRP A 213 -2.46 -0.81 0.14
N HIS A 214 -3.04 -1.41 1.18
CA HIS A 214 -4.46 -1.24 1.50
C HIS A 214 -4.80 0.20 1.88
N TRP A 215 -3.92 0.90 2.60
CA TRP A 215 -4.12 2.31 2.94
C TRP A 215 -4.23 3.15 1.66
N HIS A 216 -3.32 2.96 0.69
CA HIS A 216 -3.39 3.66 -0.59
C HIS A 216 -4.54 3.20 -1.50
N LEU A 217 -5.02 1.96 -1.34
CA LEU A 217 -6.22 1.47 -2.02
C LEU A 217 -7.50 2.14 -1.48
N VAL A 218 -7.59 2.32 -0.16
CA VAL A 218 -8.73 2.99 0.50
C VAL A 218 -8.67 4.49 0.30
N TYR A 219 -7.48 5.10 0.31
CA TYR A 219 -7.26 6.53 0.13
C TYR A 219 -6.45 6.83 -1.14
N PRO A 220 -6.96 6.49 -2.34
CA PRO A 220 -6.25 6.74 -3.58
C PRO A 220 -6.16 8.24 -3.81
N PHE A 221 -5.03 8.69 -4.34
CA PHE A 221 -4.77 10.11 -4.58
C PHE A 221 -5.33 10.60 -5.92
N GLU A 222 -5.66 9.70 -6.85
CA GLU A 222 -6.30 10.01 -8.13
C GLU A 222 -7.46 9.04 -8.40
N GLY A 223 -8.53 9.54 -9.02
CA GLY A 223 -9.73 8.77 -9.32
C GLY A 223 -11.01 9.61 -9.24
N PRO A 224 -12.19 8.96 -9.30
CA PRO A 224 -13.48 9.63 -9.13
C PRO A 224 -13.55 10.40 -7.80
N LEU A 225 -14.14 11.60 -7.81
CA LEU A 225 -14.17 12.47 -6.62
C LEU A 225 -14.87 11.82 -5.42
N ASN A 226 -15.92 11.05 -5.62
CA ASN A 226 -16.60 10.31 -4.55
C ASN A 226 -15.75 9.18 -3.94
N ILE A 227 -14.65 8.79 -4.60
CA ILE A 227 -13.68 7.83 -4.11
C ILE A 227 -12.51 8.56 -3.43
N VAL A 228 -11.97 9.61 -4.04
CA VAL A 228 -10.81 10.33 -3.50
C VAL A 228 -11.17 11.22 -2.30
N ASN A 229 -12.33 11.88 -2.34
CA ASN A 229 -12.77 12.85 -1.34
C ASN A 229 -13.30 12.18 -0.07
N LYS A 230 -12.38 11.59 0.71
CA LYS A 230 -12.64 11.04 2.05
C LYS A 230 -12.27 12.04 3.14
N ASP A 231 -12.97 11.95 4.25
CA ASP A 231 -12.78 12.83 5.40
C ASP A 231 -11.32 12.87 5.85
N ARG A 232 -10.77 14.10 5.93
CA ARG A 232 -9.41 14.41 6.41
C ARG A 232 -8.30 13.53 5.84
N ARG A 233 -8.43 13.10 4.58
CA ARG A 233 -7.50 12.12 4.01
C ARG A 233 -6.08 12.66 3.81
N GLY A 234 -5.92 13.97 3.63
CA GLY A 234 -4.61 14.62 3.55
C GLY A 234 -3.93 14.66 4.91
N GLU A 235 -4.69 14.91 5.98
CA GLU A 235 -4.15 14.81 7.33
C GLU A 235 -3.79 13.36 7.67
N LEU A 236 -4.62 12.41 7.27
CA LEU A 236 -4.36 11.00 7.47
C LEU A 236 -3.14 10.52 6.65
N PHE A 237 -2.91 11.08 5.45
CA PHE A 237 -1.68 10.85 4.69
C PHE A 237 -0.45 11.23 5.50
N TYR A 238 -0.44 12.44 6.07
CA TYR A 238 0.64 12.86 6.98
C TYR A 238 0.75 11.92 8.19
N TYR A 239 -0.36 11.69 8.89
CA TYR A 239 -0.33 10.98 10.17
C TYR A 239 0.08 9.51 10.05
N MET A 240 -0.42 8.80 9.03
CA MET A 240 -0.06 7.41 8.78
C MET A 240 1.45 7.28 8.53
N HIS A 241 2.00 8.10 7.63
CA HIS A 241 3.43 8.04 7.31
C HIS A 241 4.31 8.53 8.48
N GLN A 242 3.88 9.54 9.23
CA GLN A 242 4.58 9.96 10.45
C GLN A 242 4.64 8.83 11.49
N GLN A 243 3.57 8.06 11.65
CA GLN A 243 3.54 6.89 12.54
C GLN A 243 4.42 5.74 12.03
N VAL A 244 4.47 5.52 10.71
CA VAL A 244 5.42 4.57 10.10
C VAL A 244 6.87 4.97 10.41
N LEU A 245 7.23 6.24 10.26
CA LEU A 245 8.57 6.75 10.57
C LEU A 245 8.91 6.64 12.05
N ALA A 246 7.97 6.99 12.94
CA ALA A 246 8.18 6.87 14.39
C ALA A 246 8.43 5.41 14.81
N ARG A 247 7.64 4.47 14.26
CA ARG A 247 7.84 3.03 14.47
C ARG A 247 9.18 2.55 13.90
N TYR A 248 9.49 2.91 12.66
CA TYR A 248 10.75 2.55 12.03
C TYR A 248 11.97 3.07 12.81
N ASN A 249 11.92 4.32 13.28
CA ASN A 249 12.99 4.90 14.11
C ASN A 249 13.10 4.20 15.48
N ALA A 250 12.00 3.74 16.07
CA ALA A 250 12.04 2.92 17.29
C ALA A 250 12.71 1.55 17.04
N GLU A 251 12.42 0.89 15.91
CA GLU A 251 13.10 -0.34 15.49
C GLU A 251 14.60 -0.10 15.23
N ARG A 252 14.96 1.00 14.55
CA ARG A 252 16.36 1.37 14.30
C ARG A 252 17.15 1.53 15.61
N LEU A 253 16.62 2.28 16.56
CA LEU A 253 17.24 2.47 17.88
C LEU A 253 17.41 1.13 18.63
N SER A 254 16.40 0.26 18.54
CA SER A 254 16.44 -1.09 19.13
C SER A 254 17.51 -1.99 18.48
N ASN A 255 17.92 -1.69 17.25
CA ASN A 255 18.92 -2.44 16.47
C ASN A 255 20.27 -1.73 16.33
N LYS A 256 20.56 -0.76 17.21
CA LYS A 256 21.82 0.01 17.24
C LYS A 256 22.09 0.75 15.92
N LEU A 257 21.04 1.24 15.28
CA LEU A 257 21.10 2.13 14.13
C LEU A 257 20.71 3.54 14.55
N LEU A 258 21.26 4.54 13.86
CA LEU A 258 20.87 5.93 14.05
C LEU A 258 19.44 6.15 13.56
N ARG A 259 18.72 7.16 14.07
CA ARG A 259 17.46 7.60 13.44
C ARG A 259 17.68 7.93 11.97
N THR A 260 16.61 7.80 11.21
CA THR A 260 16.61 7.95 9.76
C THR A 260 17.06 9.35 9.36
N LYS A 261 18.11 9.44 8.54
CA LYS A 261 18.56 10.72 7.96
C LYS A 261 17.63 11.10 6.82
N LYS A 262 17.01 12.27 6.86
CA LYS A 262 16.20 12.77 5.73
C LYS A 262 17.01 12.86 4.42
N PHE A 263 16.35 12.62 3.29
CA PHE A 263 16.92 12.79 1.96
C PHE A 263 16.43 14.12 1.36
N ASN A 264 17.08 15.21 1.73
CA ASN A 264 16.69 16.58 1.37
C ASN A 264 17.55 17.21 0.27
N ASN A 265 18.73 16.63 -0.03
CA ASN A 265 19.57 17.02 -1.16
C ASN A 265 19.51 15.95 -2.25
N LEU A 266 18.70 16.21 -3.28
CA LEU A 266 18.43 15.25 -4.36
C LEU A 266 19.66 14.97 -5.25
N ARG A 267 20.70 15.80 -5.16
CA ARG A 267 21.94 15.65 -5.96
C ARG A 267 23.06 14.93 -5.20
N GLU A 268 22.89 14.64 -3.92
CA GLU A 268 23.83 13.79 -3.18
C GLU A 268 23.65 12.31 -3.56
N PRO A 269 24.75 11.53 -3.65
CA PRO A 269 24.67 10.09 -3.80
C PRO A 269 23.85 9.46 -2.66
N ILE A 270 23.03 8.46 -2.98
CA ILE A 270 22.27 7.66 -2.03
C ILE A 270 23.18 6.53 -1.51
N PRO A 271 23.68 6.58 -0.27
CA PRO A 271 24.62 5.59 0.23
C PRO A 271 23.99 4.22 0.50
N GLU A 272 22.68 4.12 0.65
CA GLU A 272 21.98 2.86 0.86
C GLU A 272 21.71 2.15 -0.47
N ALA A 273 22.30 0.96 -0.65
CA ALA A 273 21.92 0.05 -1.73
C ALA A 273 20.66 -0.74 -1.35
N TYR A 274 19.94 -1.28 -2.34
CA TYR A 274 18.88 -2.23 -2.07
C TYR A 274 18.65 -3.19 -3.25
N PHE A 275 18.60 -4.48 -2.95
CA PHE A 275 18.40 -5.57 -3.92
C PHE A 275 17.24 -6.44 -3.47
N SER A 276 16.02 -6.10 -3.89
CA SER A 276 14.77 -6.66 -3.37
C SER A 276 14.58 -8.18 -3.56
N LYS A 277 15.28 -8.77 -4.55
CA LYS A 277 15.09 -10.16 -5.01
C LYS A 277 13.67 -10.49 -5.45
N LEU A 278 12.82 -9.50 -5.66
CA LEU A 278 11.48 -9.69 -6.20
C LEU A 278 11.52 -9.88 -7.72
N ASP A 279 10.47 -10.49 -8.25
CA ASP A 279 10.25 -10.62 -9.69
C ASP A 279 8.88 -10.02 -10.07
N ASN A 280 8.76 -9.52 -11.29
CA ASN A 280 7.48 -9.14 -11.87
C ASN A 280 7.09 -10.23 -12.86
N SER A 281 6.27 -11.17 -12.38
CA SER A 281 5.83 -12.33 -13.16
C SER A 281 5.01 -11.93 -14.38
N ASN A 282 4.24 -10.84 -14.31
CA ASN A 282 3.45 -10.36 -15.44
C ASN A 282 4.33 -9.85 -16.58
N ALA A 283 5.35 -9.05 -16.25
CA ALA A 283 6.27 -8.46 -17.21
C ALA A 283 7.48 -9.36 -17.55
N SER A 284 7.64 -10.48 -16.83
CA SER A 284 8.82 -11.35 -16.92
C SER A 284 10.13 -10.57 -16.76
N ARG A 285 10.18 -9.72 -15.73
CA ARG A 285 11.28 -8.80 -15.44
C ARG A 285 11.55 -8.79 -13.94
N THR A 286 12.80 -8.90 -13.55
CA THR A 286 13.19 -8.69 -12.15
C THR A 286 13.04 -7.23 -11.79
N TRP A 287 12.69 -6.94 -10.53
CA TRP A 287 12.71 -5.57 -10.04
C TRP A 287 14.15 -5.05 -10.02
N PRO A 288 14.46 -3.94 -10.73
CA PRO A 288 15.83 -3.45 -10.76
C PRO A 288 16.32 -3.06 -9.37
N PRO A 289 17.56 -3.41 -9.01
CA PRO A 289 18.14 -2.99 -7.75
C PRO A 289 18.59 -1.53 -7.81
N ARG A 290 18.79 -0.91 -6.64
CA ARG A 290 19.57 0.33 -6.53
C ARG A 290 20.94 0.00 -5.97
N PHE A 291 21.98 0.26 -6.75
CA PHE A 291 23.36 0.10 -6.30
C PHE A 291 23.75 1.20 -5.29
N LYS A 292 24.82 0.94 -4.53
CA LYS A 292 25.36 1.89 -3.57
C LYS A 292 25.80 3.18 -4.26
N ASN A 293 25.57 4.33 -3.61
CA ASN A 293 25.98 5.66 -4.06
C ASN A 293 25.43 6.06 -5.44
N VAL A 294 24.22 5.60 -5.78
CA VAL A 294 23.51 6.10 -6.98
C VAL A 294 23.12 7.57 -6.76
N THR A 295 23.36 8.40 -7.78
CA THR A 295 22.88 9.78 -7.84
C THR A 295 21.64 9.85 -8.70
N LEU A 296 20.63 10.61 -8.26
CA LEU A 296 19.41 10.80 -9.04
C LEU A 296 19.70 11.66 -10.29
N SER A 297 18.93 11.42 -11.33
CA SER A 297 18.99 12.17 -12.60
C SER A 297 17.60 12.69 -12.96
N ASP A 298 17.56 13.70 -13.83
CA ASP A 298 16.31 14.14 -14.45
C ASP A 298 15.71 12.99 -15.25
N LEU A 299 14.37 12.88 -15.27
CA LEU A 299 13.68 11.77 -15.92
C LEU A 299 13.16 12.20 -17.28
N ASN A 300 13.47 11.40 -18.30
CA ASN A 300 12.98 11.54 -19.65
C ASN A 300 12.43 10.19 -20.16
N ARG A 301 11.23 9.83 -19.71
CA ARG A 301 10.63 8.53 -19.93
C ARG A 301 9.55 8.63 -20.99
N ASP A 302 9.97 8.64 -22.27
CA ASP A 302 9.05 8.76 -23.42
C ASP A 302 8.05 7.59 -23.50
N ARG A 303 8.48 6.38 -23.10
CA ARG A 303 7.62 5.20 -23.04
C ARG A 303 6.46 5.39 -22.06
N GLU A 304 6.75 5.85 -20.84
CA GLU A 304 5.76 6.14 -19.80
C GLU A 304 5.13 7.54 -19.92
N ARG A 305 5.50 8.29 -20.97
CA ARG A 305 4.96 9.61 -21.36
C ARG A 305 5.09 10.68 -20.28
N PHE A 306 6.22 10.72 -19.59
CA PHE A 306 6.51 11.81 -18.65
C PHE A 306 7.96 12.26 -18.72
N ARG A 307 8.17 13.54 -18.44
CA ARG A 307 9.48 14.18 -18.31
C ARG A 307 9.41 15.14 -17.14
N PHE A 308 10.43 15.14 -16.28
CA PHE A 308 10.57 16.17 -15.24
C PHE A 308 12.02 16.27 -14.76
N GLU A 309 12.38 17.44 -14.25
CA GLU A 309 13.71 17.72 -13.72
C GLU A 309 13.71 17.59 -12.20
N LEU A 310 14.83 17.19 -11.60
CA LEU A 310 14.98 17.22 -10.14
C LEU A 310 14.77 18.63 -9.58
N ALA A 311 15.05 19.67 -10.39
CA ALA A 311 14.78 21.05 -10.05
C ALA A 311 13.28 21.37 -9.90
N ASP A 312 12.38 20.59 -10.52
CA ASP A 312 10.93 20.72 -10.28
C ASP A 312 10.57 20.37 -8.84
N LEU A 313 11.19 19.32 -8.28
CA LEU A 313 10.98 18.91 -6.89
C LEU A 313 11.45 20.00 -5.92
N ASP A 314 12.60 20.63 -6.18
CA ASP A 314 13.09 21.77 -5.41
C ASP A 314 12.11 22.95 -5.50
N ARG A 315 11.66 23.32 -6.71
CA ARG A 315 10.68 24.40 -6.92
C ARG A 315 9.38 24.16 -6.18
N TRP A 316 8.84 22.94 -6.23
CA TRP A 316 7.60 22.58 -5.53
C TRP A 316 7.78 22.62 -4.02
N ARG A 317 8.87 22.06 -3.49
CA ARG A 317 9.21 22.15 -2.06
C ARG A 317 9.26 23.61 -1.60
N ASP A 318 10.00 24.46 -2.30
CA ASP A 318 10.22 25.84 -1.89
C ASP A 318 8.91 26.64 -1.90
N ARG A 319 8.03 26.42 -2.89
CA ARG A 319 6.69 27.03 -2.94
C ARG A 319 5.78 26.56 -1.81
N ILE A 320 5.83 25.28 -1.45
CA ILE A 320 5.07 24.72 -0.32
C ILE A 320 5.57 25.33 0.99
N LEU A 321 6.89 25.38 1.20
CA LEU A 321 7.48 26.01 2.39
C LEU A 321 7.15 27.51 2.48
N GLN A 322 7.16 28.22 1.35
CA GLN A 322 6.74 29.63 1.30
C GLN A 322 5.25 29.79 1.67
N ALA A 323 4.38 28.88 1.23
CA ALA A 323 2.96 28.91 1.60
C ALA A 323 2.78 28.70 3.12
N ILE A 324 3.55 27.80 3.71
CA ILE A 324 3.58 27.58 5.16
C ILE A 324 4.06 28.85 5.89
N GLN A 325 5.18 29.43 5.47
CA GLN A 325 5.73 30.65 6.08
C GLN A 325 4.78 31.85 6.00
N THR A 326 4.02 31.97 4.91
CA THR A 326 3.03 33.04 4.73
C THR A 326 1.66 32.70 5.32
N GLY A 327 1.50 31.54 5.95
CA GLY A 327 0.26 31.08 6.59
C GLY A 327 -0.92 30.87 5.64
N SER A 328 -0.69 30.79 4.32
CA SER A 328 -1.77 30.63 3.33
C SER A 328 -1.29 30.04 2.01
N VAL A 329 -2.17 29.29 1.36
CA VAL A 329 -1.96 28.71 0.03
C VAL A 329 -2.73 29.49 -1.04
N THR A 330 -2.26 29.47 -2.28
CA THR A 330 -2.83 30.22 -3.40
C THR A 330 -3.59 29.31 -4.34
N THR A 331 -4.86 29.62 -4.58
CA THR A 331 -5.69 28.90 -5.56
C THR A 331 -5.32 29.30 -7.01
N PRO A 332 -5.81 28.58 -8.04
CA PRO A 332 -5.60 28.99 -9.44
C PRO A 332 -6.23 30.35 -9.80
N LYS A 333 -7.16 30.85 -8.98
CA LYS A 333 -7.78 32.18 -9.12
C LYS A 333 -7.07 33.26 -8.30
N GLU A 334 -5.85 32.98 -7.85
CA GLU A 334 -5.01 33.86 -7.02
C GLU A 334 -5.61 34.25 -5.66
N THR A 335 -6.66 33.54 -5.23
CA THR A 335 -7.20 33.73 -3.88
C THR A 335 -6.34 33.01 -2.84
N ARG A 336 -6.21 33.60 -1.65
CA ARG A 336 -5.43 33.03 -0.54
C ARG A 336 -6.35 32.25 0.39
N VAL A 337 -6.00 30.99 0.68
CA VAL A 337 -6.70 30.13 1.64
C VAL A 337 -5.79 29.96 2.86
N PRO A 338 -6.21 30.37 4.07
CA PRO A 338 -5.41 30.23 5.29
C PRO A 338 -5.08 28.77 5.62
N LEU A 339 -3.89 28.55 6.15
CA LEU A 339 -3.48 27.27 6.76
C LEU A 339 -3.72 27.34 8.26
N ASP A 340 -4.97 27.04 8.68
CA ASP A 340 -5.37 27.09 10.10
C ASP A 340 -5.25 25.73 10.82
N ILE A 341 -5.35 25.77 12.15
CA ILE A 341 -5.22 24.59 13.03
C ILE A 341 -6.16 23.43 12.67
N ASN A 342 -7.31 23.70 12.05
CA ASN A 342 -8.35 22.70 11.77
C ASN A 342 -8.18 22.06 10.39
N LYS A 343 -7.82 22.85 9.37
CA LYS A 343 -7.82 22.41 7.95
C LYS A 343 -6.46 22.45 7.30
N GLY A 344 -5.51 23.21 7.83
CA GLY A 344 -4.24 23.46 7.15
C GLY A 344 -3.41 22.20 6.93
N ILE A 345 -3.38 21.26 7.87
CA ILE A 345 -2.65 20.00 7.68
C ILE A 345 -3.29 19.11 6.60
N ASP A 346 -4.62 19.11 6.49
CA ASP A 346 -5.34 18.34 5.48
C ASP A 346 -5.13 18.91 4.07
N ILE A 347 -5.17 20.24 3.96
CA ILE A 347 -4.82 20.96 2.73
C ILE A 347 -3.38 20.63 2.30
N LEU A 348 -2.42 20.73 3.23
CA LEU A 348 -1.02 20.43 2.95
C LEU A 348 -0.83 18.97 2.54
N GLY A 349 -1.50 18.03 3.20
CA GLY A 349 -1.41 16.61 2.85
C GLY A 349 -1.82 16.34 1.40
N ASN A 350 -2.93 16.93 0.97
CA ASN A 350 -3.40 16.83 -0.42
C ASN A 350 -2.48 17.55 -1.42
N MET A 351 -1.77 18.61 -1.01
CA MET A 351 -0.81 19.32 -1.86
C MET A 351 0.53 18.59 -1.99
N VAL A 352 1.04 18.03 -0.89
CA VAL A 352 2.36 17.41 -0.83
C VAL A 352 2.38 16.04 -1.52
N GLU A 353 1.32 15.24 -1.39
CA GLU A 353 1.25 13.88 -1.96
C GLU A 353 1.53 13.84 -3.48
N SER A 354 0.85 14.55 -4.37
CA SER A 354 -0.41 15.30 -4.27
C SER A 354 -1.63 14.43 -4.63
N SER A 355 -2.84 14.86 -4.28
CA SER A 355 -4.10 14.23 -4.70
C SER A 355 -4.92 15.10 -5.66
N ASN A 356 -6.00 14.55 -6.23
CA ASN A 356 -7.02 15.29 -6.99
C ASN A 356 -7.70 16.42 -6.16
N LEU A 357 -7.46 16.47 -4.84
CA LEU A 357 -7.96 17.50 -3.94
C LEU A 357 -6.92 18.60 -3.67
N SER A 358 -5.73 18.52 -4.29
CA SER A 358 -4.73 19.59 -4.20
C SER A 358 -5.33 20.92 -4.66
N ILE A 359 -5.24 21.95 -3.80
CA ILE A 359 -5.83 23.27 -4.05
C ILE A 359 -5.30 23.90 -5.35
N ASN A 360 -4.02 23.68 -5.67
CA ASN A 360 -3.39 24.21 -6.86
C ASN A 360 -2.22 23.33 -7.31
N LYS A 361 -2.55 22.22 -7.97
CA LYS A 361 -1.57 21.25 -8.47
C LYS A 361 -0.57 21.85 -9.46
N GLN A 362 -0.97 22.85 -10.24
CA GLN A 362 -0.07 23.54 -11.18
C GLN A 362 1.03 24.33 -10.45
N LEU A 363 0.69 24.97 -9.33
CA LEU A 363 1.64 25.76 -8.55
C LEU A 363 2.53 24.88 -7.66
N TYR A 364 1.92 23.93 -6.95
CA TYR A 364 2.56 23.15 -5.88
C TYR A 364 3.05 21.77 -6.32
N GLY A 365 2.67 21.30 -7.51
CA GLY A 365 3.18 20.07 -8.10
C GLY A 365 2.74 18.78 -7.42
N GLU A 366 3.56 17.74 -7.60
CA GLU A 366 3.34 16.38 -7.09
C GLU A 366 4.58 15.88 -6.32
N LEU A 367 5.05 16.66 -5.35
CA LEU A 367 6.35 16.49 -4.69
C LEU A 367 6.63 15.05 -4.26
N HIS A 368 5.79 14.46 -3.40
CA HIS A 368 5.98 13.11 -2.87
C HIS A 368 5.99 12.04 -3.98
N ASN A 369 4.98 12.04 -4.86
CA ASN A 369 4.82 11.04 -5.91
C ASN A 369 5.97 11.07 -6.93
N PHE A 370 6.44 12.25 -7.32
CA PHE A 370 7.55 12.37 -8.28
C PHE A 370 8.90 12.09 -7.64
N GLY A 371 9.07 12.31 -6.33
CA GLY A 371 10.24 11.79 -5.61
C GLY A 371 10.32 10.26 -5.62
N HIS A 372 9.18 9.57 -5.48
CA HIS A 372 9.10 8.12 -5.70
C HIS A 372 9.58 7.73 -7.11
N LEU A 373 9.14 8.44 -8.15
CA LEU A 373 9.58 8.17 -9.54
C LEU A 373 11.08 8.42 -9.74
N ALA A 374 11.62 9.54 -9.25
CA ALA A 374 13.04 9.87 -9.34
C ALA A 374 13.91 8.73 -8.79
N ILE A 375 13.54 8.21 -7.63
CA ILE A 375 14.25 7.11 -6.98
C ILE A 375 14.01 5.79 -7.72
N ALA A 376 12.78 5.51 -8.15
CA ALA A 376 12.43 4.24 -8.78
C ALA A 376 13.10 4.04 -10.15
N PHE A 377 13.34 5.12 -10.90
CA PHE A 377 13.98 5.09 -12.22
C PHE A 377 15.46 5.50 -12.20
N CYS A 378 16.08 5.63 -11.02
CA CYS A 378 17.47 6.08 -10.92
C CYS A 378 18.50 5.23 -11.69
N HIS A 379 18.16 3.97 -12.01
CA HIS A 379 19.00 3.06 -12.78
C HIS A 379 18.82 3.19 -14.31
N ASP A 380 17.71 3.76 -14.79
CA ASP A 380 17.41 3.96 -16.22
C ASP A 380 16.50 5.20 -16.43
N PRO A 381 17.01 6.41 -16.17
CA PRO A 381 16.19 7.62 -16.08
C PRO A 381 15.59 8.07 -17.41
N ASP A 382 16.16 7.64 -18.54
CA ASP A 382 15.79 8.06 -19.88
C ASP A 382 15.34 6.91 -20.81
N ASN A 383 15.07 5.74 -20.23
CA ASN A 383 14.60 4.55 -20.95
C ASN A 383 15.57 3.99 -22.00
N ARG A 384 16.87 4.34 -21.94
CA ARG A 384 17.86 3.81 -22.89
C ARG A 384 18.12 2.32 -22.72
N TYR A 385 17.89 1.78 -21.52
CA TYR A 385 18.08 0.37 -21.21
C TYR A 385 16.79 -0.44 -21.20
N LEU A 386 15.65 0.21 -21.47
CA LEU A 386 14.31 -0.41 -21.49
C LEU A 386 13.95 -1.10 -20.15
N GLU A 387 14.50 -0.59 -19.05
CA GLU A 387 14.23 -1.09 -17.71
C GLU A 387 12.95 -0.48 -17.14
N ASN A 388 12.32 -1.24 -16.24
CA ASN A 388 11.12 -0.82 -15.52
C ASN A 388 11.48 -0.11 -14.20
N PHE A 389 10.50 0.44 -13.49
CA PHE A 389 10.74 1.03 -12.18
C PHE A 389 11.17 -0.01 -11.12
N ALA A 390 12.04 0.41 -10.20
CA ALA A 390 12.42 -0.36 -8.99
C ALA A 390 11.30 -0.33 -7.92
N VAL A 391 11.54 -0.97 -6.77
CA VAL A 391 10.52 -1.17 -5.71
C VAL A 391 9.89 0.12 -5.16
N MET A 392 10.59 1.25 -5.25
CA MET A 392 10.04 2.57 -4.90
C MET A 392 8.91 3.04 -5.83
N GLY A 393 8.78 2.42 -7.00
CA GLY A 393 7.74 2.69 -7.99
C GLY A 393 6.42 1.96 -7.75
N ASP A 394 6.24 1.23 -6.65
CA ASP A 394 4.97 0.57 -6.32
C ASP A 394 4.71 0.63 -4.82
N SER A 395 3.53 1.08 -4.41
CA SER A 395 3.15 1.19 -2.99
C SER A 395 3.19 -0.18 -2.28
N THR A 396 2.98 -1.28 -2.99
CA THR A 396 3.07 -2.63 -2.42
C THR A 396 4.49 -3.00 -1.98
N THR A 397 5.51 -2.39 -2.59
CA THR A 397 6.91 -2.78 -2.41
C THR A 397 7.81 -1.67 -1.87
N ALA A 398 7.36 -0.42 -1.90
CA ALA A 398 8.21 0.74 -1.58
C ALA A 398 8.77 0.69 -0.16
N MET A 399 7.99 0.26 0.84
CA MET A 399 8.43 0.17 2.23
C MET A 399 9.60 -0.81 2.45
N ARG A 400 9.86 -1.71 1.51
CA ARG A 400 11.00 -2.63 1.57
C ARG A 400 12.33 -1.92 1.46
N ASP A 401 12.36 -0.78 0.77
CA ASP A 401 13.59 -0.06 0.45
C ASP A 401 14.00 0.91 1.57
N PRO A 402 15.24 0.87 2.10
CA PRO A 402 15.70 1.83 3.11
C PRO A 402 15.50 3.31 2.71
N ILE A 403 15.57 3.64 1.41
CA ILE A 403 15.40 5.01 0.93
C ILE A 403 13.95 5.52 1.09
N PHE A 404 12.96 4.63 1.20
CA PHE A 404 11.56 5.00 1.45
C PHE A 404 11.47 5.86 2.70
N TYR A 405 12.09 5.39 3.79
CA TYR A 405 12.06 6.07 5.07
C TYR A 405 12.80 7.40 5.03
N ARG A 406 13.92 7.48 4.30
CA ARG A 406 14.67 8.73 4.14
C ARG A 406 13.91 9.77 3.31
N TRP A 407 13.22 9.33 2.25
CA TRP A 407 12.34 10.18 1.46
C TRP A 407 11.15 10.67 2.29
N HIS A 408 10.50 9.76 3.01
CA HIS A 408 9.37 10.09 3.87
C HIS A 408 9.77 10.98 5.06
N GLU A 409 10.98 10.87 5.61
CA GLU A 409 11.49 11.85 6.59
C GLU A 409 11.60 13.26 6.00
N ASN A 410 12.04 13.39 4.74
CA ASN A 410 12.08 14.68 4.05
C ASN A 410 10.66 15.25 3.83
N ILE A 411 9.69 14.40 3.49
CA ILE A 411 8.28 14.79 3.37
C ILE A 411 7.68 15.16 4.73
N ASN A 412 7.96 14.38 5.77
CA ASN A 412 7.52 14.62 7.14
C ASN A 412 8.05 15.96 7.68
N ASP A 413 9.30 16.31 7.39
CA ASP A 413 9.91 17.58 7.79
C ASP A 413 9.10 18.80 7.31
N ILE A 414 8.52 18.75 6.10
CA ILE A 414 7.64 19.82 5.58
C ILE A 414 6.39 19.97 6.46
N PHE A 415 5.77 18.86 6.85
CA PHE A 415 4.60 18.89 7.74
C PHE A 415 4.97 19.34 9.16
N ILE A 416 6.15 18.97 9.66
CA ILE A 416 6.66 19.43 10.95
C ILE A 416 6.90 20.94 10.94
N VAL A 417 7.46 21.50 9.87
CA VAL A 417 7.61 22.96 9.71
C VAL A 417 6.27 23.66 9.85
N TYR A 418 5.20 23.13 9.26
CA TYR A 418 3.85 23.65 9.45
C TYR A 418 3.35 23.47 10.89
N LYS A 419 3.46 22.27 11.46
CA LYS A 419 3.00 21.99 12.84
C LYS A 419 3.70 22.87 13.87
N ASP A 420 4.97 23.25 13.65
CA ASP A 420 5.72 24.14 14.52
C ASP A 420 5.31 25.63 14.38
N THR A 421 4.51 26.00 13.37
CA THR A 421 3.87 27.34 13.29
C THR A 421 2.59 27.45 14.13
N LEU A 422 2.02 26.32 14.56
CA LEU A 422 0.78 26.30 15.31
C LEU A 422 1.03 26.67 16.78
N PRO A 423 0.06 27.34 17.45
CA PRO A 423 0.16 27.56 18.88
C PRO A 423 0.18 26.22 19.62
N GLY A 424 0.96 26.15 20.70
CA GLY A 424 0.91 25.00 21.60
C GLY A 424 -0.47 24.85 22.23
N TYR A 425 -0.87 23.61 22.48
CA TYR A 425 -2.15 23.34 23.16
C TYR A 425 -2.23 24.07 24.50
N THR A 426 -3.37 24.69 24.73
CA THR A 426 -3.70 25.38 25.97
C THR A 426 -4.05 24.39 27.08
N ILE A 427 -4.00 24.84 28.34
CA ILE A 427 -4.39 24.02 29.49
C ILE A 427 -5.83 23.47 29.33
N PRO A 428 -6.84 24.25 28.91
CA PRO A 428 -8.19 23.72 28.68
C PRO A 428 -8.28 22.65 27.58
N GLU A 429 -7.44 22.71 26.54
CA GLU A 429 -7.42 21.69 25.47
C GLU A 429 -6.78 20.36 25.91
N LEU A 430 -5.83 20.42 26.84
CA LEU A 430 -5.14 19.23 27.38
C LEU A 430 -5.82 18.67 28.64
N SER A 431 -6.49 19.52 29.41
CA SER A 431 -7.09 19.13 30.69
C SER A 431 -8.44 18.47 30.50
N PHE A 432 -8.70 17.45 31.32
CA PHE A 432 -10.03 16.91 31.55
C PHE A 432 -10.38 17.23 32.99
N LYS A 433 -11.07 18.36 33.20
CA LYS A 433 -11.36 18.87 34.55
C LYS A 433 -12.05 17.79 35.40
N ASP A 434 -11.59 17.66 36.65
CA ASP A 434 -12.11 16.73 37.66
C ASP A 434 -12.00 15.24 37.29
N VAL A 435 -11.23 14.90 36.26
CA VAL A 435 -10.86 13.53 35.89
C VAL A 435 -9.34 13.35 36.05
N ARG A 436 -8.92 12.36 36.84
CA ARG A 436 -7.50 12.11 37.14
C ARG A 436 -7.11 10.66 36.87
N ILE A 437 -6.07 10.46 36.07
CA ILE A 437 -5.41 9.15 35.97
C ILE A 437 -4.58 8.94 37.24
N LYS A 438 -4.90 7.91 38.01
CA LYS A 438 -4.18 7.53 39.24
C LYS A 438 -2.99 6.64 38.95
N ASN A 439 -3.14 5.72 37.99
CA ASN A 439 -2.14 4.73 37.67
C ASN A 439 -2.36 4.16 36.27
N VAL A 440 -1.27 3.73 35.63
CA VAL A 440 -1.24 3.01 34.36
C VAL A 440 -0.27 1.85 34.53
N GLU A 441 -0.74 0.62 34.36
CA GLU A 441 0.06 -0.60 34.48
C GLU A 441 -0.12 -1.46 33.25
N LEU A 442 0.94 -2.09 32.80
CA LEU A 442 0.89 -3.16 31.82
C LEU A 442 1.13 -4.50 32.49
N SER A 443 0.32 -5.50 32.11
CA SER A 443 0.48 -6.88 32.55
C SER A 443 0.34 -7.85 31.38
N ALA A 444 1.15 -8.91 31.40
CA ALA A 444 1.05 -10.02 30.46
C ALA A 444 1.33 -11.35 31.18
N PRO A 445 0.65 -12.47 30.81
CA PRO A 445 0.85 -13.74 31.49
C PRO A 445 2.32 -14.22 31.43
N GLY A 446 2.92 -14.47 32.59
CA GLY A 446 4.30 -14.97 32.69
C GLY A 446 5.39 -13.93 32.40
N ILE A 447 5.04 -12.65 32.25
CA ILE A 447 5.97 -11.55 31.98
C ILE A 447 5.91 -10.55 33.16
N PRO A 448 7.05 -9.97 33.60
CA PRO A 448 7.04 -8.97 34.66
C PRO A 448 6.13 -7.78 34.36
N MET A 449 5.63 -7.14 35.42
CA MET A 449 4.77 -5.96 35.28
C MET A 449 5.53 -4.84 34.56
N ASN A 450 4.84 -4.14 33.65
CA ASN A 450 5.38 -3.06 32.83
C ASN A 450 6.49 -3.48 31.83
N GLU A 451 6.53 -4.77 31.46
CA GLU A 451 7.42 -5.27 30.41
C GLU A 451 6.64 -5.82 29.21
N PHE A 452 7.11 -5.50 28.00
CA PHE A 452 6.67 -6.15 26.77
C PHE A 452 7.59 -7.33 26.45
N SER A 453 7.04 -8.38 25.84
CA SER A 453 7.83 -9.49 25.30
C SER A 453 7.52 -9.68 23.82
N THR A 454 8.58 -9.78 23.01
CA THR A 454 8.52 -10.04 21.57
C THR A 454 9.28 -11.30 21.21
N PHE A 455 8.88 -11.94 20.12
CA PHE A 455 9.48 -13.19 19.63
C PHE A 455 9.27 -13.33 18.12
N TRP A 456 9.94 -14.31 17.51
CA TRP A 456 9.73 -14.68 16.12
C TRP A 456 8.62 -15.72 16.00
N GLN A 457 7.68 -15.50 15.09
CA GLN A 457 6.62 -16.44 14.77
C GLN A 457 6.73 -16.88 13.30
N GLN A 458 6.54 -18.18 13.05
CA GLN A 458 6.34 -18.71 11.71
C GLN A 458 4.85 -18.79 11.40
N SER A 459 4.47 -18.32 10.22
CA SER A 459 3.10 -18.38 9.69
C SER A 459 3.11 -18.87 8.25
N ASP A 460 2.02 -19.53 7.85
CA ASP A 460 1.85 -20.10 6.51
C ASP A 460 0.80 -19.30 5.71
N ILE A 461 1.10 -18.95 4.45
CA ILE A 461 0.15 -18.35 3.51
C ILE A 461 -0.02 -19.27 2.31
N ASN A 462 -1.27 -19.56 1.93
CA ASN A 462 -1.56 -20.32 0.72
C ASN A 462 -1.42 -19.43 -0.53
N LEU A 463 -0.46 -19.74 -1.40
CA LEU A 463 -0.19 -18.97 -2.61
C LEU A 463 -0.84 -19.56 -3.86
N SER A 464 -1.66 -20.62 -3.73
CA SER A 464 -2.27 -21.32 -4.87
C SER A 464 -3.02 -20.38 -5.81
N ARG A 465 -3.64 -19.32 -5.28
CA ARG A 465 -4.43 -18.34 -6.04
C ARG A 465 -3.59 -17.49 -7.01
N GLY A 466 -2.35 -17.16 -6.66
CA GLY A 466 -1.48 -16.28 -7.45
C GLY A 466 -0.48 -16.99 -8.35
N LEU A 467 -0.42 -18.33 -8.31
CA LEU A 467 0.56 -19.12 -9.07
C LEU A 467 0.04 -19.51 -10.45
N ASP A 468 0.00 -18.59 -11.41
CA ASP A 468 -0.50 -18.85 -12.76
C ASP A 468 0.11 -20.09 -13.45
N PHE A 469 -0.75 -20.85 -14.14
CA PHE A 469 -0.41 -22.00 -14.98
C PHE A 469 0.26 -23.17 -14.24
N THR A 470 0.06 -23.28 -12.93
CA THR A 470 0.47 -24.45 -12.14
C THR A 470 -0.71 -25.36 -11.80
N PRO A 471 -0.48 -26.66 -11.51
CA PRO A 471 -1.52 -27.54 -10.99
C PRO A 471 -2.22 -26.96 -9.76
N ARG A 472 -3.53 -27.22 -9.64
CA ARG A 472 -4.37 -26.74 -8.54
C ARG A 472 -4.00 -27.39 -7.20
N GLY A 473 -4.59 -26.85 -6.14
CA GLY A 473 -4.46 -27.32 -4.77
C GLY A 473 -3.56 -26.43 -3.92
N PRO A 474 -3.72 -26.47 -2.58
CA PRO A 474 -2.98 -25.60 -1.67
C PRO A 474 -1.46 -25.75 -1.84
N ILE A 475 -0.76 -24.62 -1.70
CA ILE A 475 0.69 -24.59 -1.62
C ILE A 475 1.10 -23.44 -0.72
N TYR A 476 1.81 -23.76 0.34
CA TYR A 476 2.05 -22.82 1.42
C TYR A 476 3.46 -22.26 1.36
N ALA A 477 3.59 -20.95 1.54
CA ALA A 477 4.83 -20.32 1.94
C ALA A 477 4.85 -20.16 3.45
N ARG A 478 5.94 -20.59 4.09
CA ARG A 478 6.21 -20.33 5.50
C ARG A 478 7.17 -19.16 5.64
N PHE A 479 6.76 -18.12 6.36
CA PHE A 479 7.60 -16.94 6.60
C PHE A 479 7.69 -16.65 8.09
N THR A 480 8.81 -16.05 8.49
CA THR A 480 9.06 -15.67 9.89
C THR A 480 8.86 -14.17 10.06
N HIS A 481 8.04 -13.75 11.03
CA HIS A 481 7.74 -12.35 11.30
C HIS A 481 7.81 -12.05 12.81
N LEU A 482 7.92 -10.76 13.15
CA LEU A 482 7.90 -10.31 14.54
C LEU A 482 6.50 -10.54 15.14
N GLN A 483 6.46 -10.91 16.41
CA GLN A 483 5.25 -11.08 17.20
C GLN A 483 5.48 -10.60 18.63
N HIS A 484 4.39 -10.29 19.35
CA HIS A 484 4.41 -9.98 20.77
C HIS A 484 3.52 -10.90 21.59
N ALA A 485 3.85 -11.07 22.87
CA ALA A 485 2.95 -11.73 23.82
C ALA A 485 1.70 -10.85 24.03
N PRO A 486 0.49 -11.44 24.15
CA PRO A 486 -0.70 -10.68 24.51
C PRO A 486 -0.54 -9.98 25.87
N PHE A 487 -0.93 -8.71 25.95
CA PHE A 487 -0.84 -7.90 27.17
C PHE A 487 -2.14 -7.13 27.41
N THR A 488 -2.31 -6.62 28.63
CA THR A 488 -3.42 -5.75 29.04
C THR A 488 -2.86 -4.48 29.66
N VAL A 489 -3.42 -3.32 29.28
CA VAL A 489 -3.12 -2.03 29.92
C VAL A 489 -4.26 -1.69 30.88
N LYS A 490 -3.96 -1.64 32.17
CA LYS A 490 -4.89 -1.27 33.23
C LYS A 490 -4.70 0.21 33.59
N ILE A 491 -5.73 1.01 33.35
CA ILE A 491 -5.75 2.45 33.64
C ILE A 491 -6.75 2.72 34.75
N ASN A 492 -6.27 3.17 35.91
CA ASN A 492 -7.14 3.56 37.02
C ASN A 492 -7.45 5.05 36.91
N VAL A 493 -8.72 5.39 36.69
CA VAL A 493 -9.20 6.77 36.53
C VAL A 493 -10.16 7.13 37.66
N GLU A 494 -9.93 8.28 38.30
CA GLU A 494 -10.83 8.89 39.27
C GLU A 494 -11.63 10.00 38.59
N ASN A 495 -12.95 9.99 38.77
CA ASN A 495 -13.87 11.04 38.36
C ASN A 495 -14.50 11.68 39.60
N SER A 496 -14.20 12.95 39.86
CA SER A 496 -14.67 13.67 41.04
C SER A 496 -15.91 14.54 40.79
N THR A 497 -16.53 14.48 39.61
CA THR A 497 -17.70 15.31 39.27
C THR A 497 -19.01 14.83 39.87
N GLY A 498 -19.09 13.56 40.31
CA GLY A 498 -20.34 12.93 40.72
C GLY A 498 -21.32 12.65 39.56
N GLN A 499 -20.90 12.88 38.32
CA GLN A 499 -21.66 12.60 37.11
C GLN A 499 -20.87 11.67 36.19
N ARG A 500 -21.57 10.85 35.42
CA ARG A 500 -20.93 10.01 34.40
C ARG A 500 -20.40 10.91 33.28
N LEU A 501 -19.11 10.82 33.01
CA LEU A 501 -18.45 11.56 31.94
C LEU A 501 -18.02 10.61 30.82
N ARG A 502 -18.04 11.10 29.58
CA ARG A 502 -17.54 10.36 28.42
C ARG A 502 -16.14 10.85 28.08
N GLY A 503 -15.17 9.95 28.10
CA GLY A 503 -13.77 10.25 27.80
C GLY A 503 -13.22 9.44 26.64
N THR A 504 -12.15 9.94 26.04
CA THR A 504 -11.36 9.18 25.05
C THR A 504 -10.00 8.88 25.65
N VAL A 505 -9.70 7.60 25.82
CA VAL A 505 -8.37 7.12 26.19
C VAL A 505 -7.50 7.12 24.94
N ARG A 506 -6.29 7.67 25.05
CA ARG A 506 -5.28 7.67 23.97
C ARG A 506 -3.97 7.17 24.56
N ILE A 507 -3.46 6.05 24.06
CA ILE A 507 -2.25 5.40 24.57
C ILE A 507 -1.15 5.56 23.54
N PHE A 508 0.00 6.08 23.98
CA PHE A 508 1.19 6.21 23.15
C PHE A 508 2.41 5.58 23.84
N LEU A 509 3.38 5.14 23.03
CA LEU A 509 4.68 4.65 23.47
C LEU A 509 5.79 5.43 22.75
N ALA A 510 6.94 5.64 23.37
CA ALA A 510 8.09 6.26 22.72
C ALA A 510 9.39 5.70 23.28
N PRO A 511 10.46 5.61 22.47
CA PRO A 511 11.82 5.37 22.99
C PRO A 511 12.19 6.45 24.01
N LYS A 512 12.83 6.07 25.11
CA LYS A 512 13.29 7.00 26.16
C LYS A 512 14.64 7.63 25.83
N PHE A 513 15.51 6.86 25.20
CA PHE A 513 16.91 7.22 24.94
C PHE A 513 17.16 7.38 23.44
N ASP A 514 18.07 8.28 23.11
CA ASP A 514 18.57 8.49 21.75
C ASP A 514 19.67 7.49 21.37
N GLU A 515 20.29 7.70 20.21
CA GLU A 515 21.38 6.87 19.68
C GLU A 515 22.63 6.82 20.59
N ARG A 516 22.79 7.82 21.46
CA ARG A 516 23.92 7.96 22.38
C ARG A 516 23.60 7.37 23.75
N ASN A 517 22.43 6.75 23.89
CA ASN A 517 21.85 6.34 25.17
C ASN A 517 21.59 7.52 26.13
N ALA A 518 21.43 8.74 25.59
CA ALA A 518 21.06 9.93 26.37
C ALA A 518 19.54 10.08 26.40
N GLN A 519 18.99 10.52 27.53
CA GLN A 519 17.55 10.75 27.64
C GLN A 519 17.13 11.91 26.74
N MET A 520 16.13 11.68 25.89
CA MET A 520 15.63 12.71 24.97
C MET A 520 14.85 13.79 25.71
N SER A 521 14.96 15.03 25.23
CA SER A 521 14.03 16.09 25.62
C SER A 521 12.64 15.82 25.03
N PHE A 522 11.59 16.38 25.63
CA PHE A 522 10.23 16.25 25.07
C PHE A 522 10.15 16.79 23.63
N ARG A 523 10.91 17.85 23.30
CA ARG A 523 10.94 18.43 21.95
C ARG A 523 11.46 17.44 20.90
N GLU A 524 12.41 16.59 21.26
CA GLU A 524 12.94 15.54 20.40
C GLU A 524 12.03 14.31 20.40
N GLN A 525 11.53 13.93 21.58
CA GLN A 525 10.74 12.72 21.78
C GLN A 525 9.32 12.83 21.21
N LYS A 526 8.72 14.03 21.14
CA LYS A 526 7.33 14.24 20.71
C LYS A 526 7.01 13.60 19.36
N ASN A 527 7.98 13.58 18.44
CA ASN A 527 7.82 13.05 17.08
C ASN A 527 8.05 11.52 16.99
N LEU A 528 8.42 10.87 18.09
CA LEU A 528 8.66 9.42 18.19
C LEU A 528 7.55 8.70 18.99
N PHE A 529 6.53 9.42 19.46
CA PHE A 529 5.38 8.78 20.09
C PHE A 529 4.55 8.03 19.04
N ILE A 530 4.45 6.72 19.24
CA ILE A 530 3.65 5.79 18.45
C ILE A 530 2.30 5.57 19.11
N GLU A 531 1.19 5.78 18.40
CA GLU A 531 -0.16 5.49 18.89
C GLU A 531 -0.33 3.97 18.98
N LEU A 532 -0.69 3.49 20.18
CA LEU A 532 -0.97 2.09 20.45
C LEU A 532 -2.47 1.81 20.42
N ASP A 533 -3.27 2.70 21.02
CA ASP A 533 -4.71 2.52 21.10
C ASP A 533 -5.45 3.86 21.29
N ARG A 534 -6.70 3.89 20.84
CA ARG A 534 -7.62 5.00 21.00
C ARG A 534 -9.07 4.53 21.06
N PHE A 535 -9.69 4.68 22.22
CA PHE A 535 -11.05 4.20 22.45
C PHE A 535 -11.83 5.11 23.43
N VAL A 536 -13.15 5.03 23.34
CA VAL A 536 -14.07 5.81 24.16
C VAL A 536 -14.50 4.99 25.37
N VAL A 537 -14.49 5.63 26.54
CA VAL A 537 -14.94 5.04 27.80
C VAL A 537 -15.92 5.98 28.49
N ASP A 538 -16.75 5.39 29.35
CA ASP A 538 -17.51 6.19 30.31
C ASP A 538 -16.84 6.12 31.68
N CYS A 539 -16.41 7.27 32.17
CA CYS A 539 -15.89 7.47 33.51
C CYS A 539 -17.08 7.60 34.47
N LYS A 540 -17.28 6.59 35.32
CA LYS A 540 -18.32 6.61 36.35
C LYS A 540 -17.89 7.43 37.56
#